data_AF-A0AAD4I5T1-F1
#
_entry.id   AF-A0AAD4I5T1-F1
#
_cell.length_a   1.000
_cell.length_b   1.000
_cell.length_c   1.000
_cell.angle_alpha   90.00
_cell.angle_beta   90.00
_cell.angle_gamma   90.00
#
_symmetry.space_group_name_H-M   'P 1'
#
loop_
_entity.id
_entity.type
_entity.pdbx_description
1 polymer ?
#
loop_
_entity_poly.entity_id
_entity_poly.type
_entity_poly.pdbx_seq_one_letter_code
_entity_poly.pdbx_strand_id
1 'polypeptide(L)'
;MSQDQSTNTLASAASPPWGSLPVEQYLLRQRLVEAFIQADSVAVADAEQLPPSESQIRTILEPWRSQKLRQLAQKHLAYGEHGPEGDFYFLRTHYAGGAEDDAKLRAWLDLDEEEFIELPREDEWWVVLDDAAMFDLGDNEGDWQQVYRVFPELAAPRLERSIAEVGSDLYYIRKRLKWLVPEGEPQEEDWAEAVRQNVHIWGNRLLVVDRVAFETDDLGLVFRDVKGNVVREGRVRADELNELNLYQNVKGALRETRFWLNSEVGEKYRVGGEVVRELVPLAKAGWGEPNHPILGRYDRAD
;
A
#
# COMPACT_ATOMS: atom_id res chain seq x y z
N MET A 1 5.66 41.15 -18.41
CA MET A 1 5.13 41.81 -17.19
C MET A 1 3.75 41.24 -16.98
N SER A 2 3.68 40.11 -16.27
CA SER A 2 3.28 40.02 -14.84
C SER A 2 1.77 39.85 -14.73
N GLN A 3 1.17 38.87 -14.06
CA GLN A 3 1.56 37.77 -13.16
C GLN A 3 0.37 36.78 -13.27
N ASP A 4 0.55 35.50 -13.52
CA ASP A 4 0.82 34.46 -12.52
C ASP A 4 -0.08 34.58 -11.26
N GLN A 5 -1.28 33.99 -11.34
CA GLN A 5 -2.17 33.71 -10.21
C GLN A 5 -2.62 32.25 -10.29
N SER A 6 -1.65 31.33 -10.36
CA SER A 6 -1.87 29.92 -10.05
C SER A 6 -1.27 29.60 -8.68
N THR A 7 -1.53 30.46 -7.69
CA THR A 7 -1.25 30.14 -6.29
C THR A 7 -2.48 29.49 -5.68
N ASN A 8 -2.33 28.20 -5.43
CA ASN A 8 -2.61 27.62 -4.12
C ASN A 8 -4.09 27.66 -3.69
N THR A 9 -4.89 26.75 -4.24
CA THR A 9 -6.12 26.31 -3.57
C THR A 9 -5.95 24.85 -3.15
N LEU A 10 -4.98 24.59 -2.27
CA LEU A 10 -5.11 23.50 -1.31
C LEU A 10 -6.36 23.82 -0.49
N ALA A 11 -7.51 23.29 -0.92
CA ALA A 11 -8.72 23.33 -0.13
C ALA A 11 -8.37 22.85 1.27
N SER A 12 -8.63 23.71 2.25
CA SER A 12 -8.39 23.51 3.68
C SER A 12 -9.13 22.27 4.16
N ALA A 13 -8.56 21.08 3.95
CA ALA A 13 -8.94 19.90 4.70
C ALA A 13 -8.52 20.20 6.14
N ALA A 14 -9.50 20.44 7.02
CA ALA A 14 -9.25 20.64 8.43
C ALA A 14 -8.41 19.46 8.94
N SER A 15 -7.23 19.76 9.49
CA SER A 15 -6.36 18.72 10.04
C SER A 15 -7.11 17.88 11.06
N PRO A 16 -6.82 16.57 11.15
CA PRO A 16 -7.44 15.73 12.17
C PRO A 16 -7.17 16.29 13.57
N PRO A 17 -8.05 16.05 14.55
CA PRO A 17 -7.76 16.36 15.95
C PRO A 17 -6.48 15.68 16.42
N TRP A 18 -5.70 16.34 17.27
CA TRP A 18 -4.50 15.70 17.85
C TRP A 18 -4.87 14.48 18.68
N GLY A 19 -4.10 13.41 18.52
CA GLY A 19 -4.35 12.12 19.15
C GLY A 19 -5.43 11.29 18.45
N SER A 20 -6.09 11.77 17.39
CA SER A 20 -7.11 10.95 16.72
C SER A 20 -6.52 9.87 15.81
N LEU A 21 -5.24 10.01 15.42
CA LEU A 21 -4.59 9.06 14.51
C LEU A 21 -3.98 7.88 15.30
N PRO A 22 -4.06 6.65 14.77
CA PRO A 22 -3.50 5.45 15.41
C PRO A 22 -2.01 5.56 15.77
N VAL A 23 -1.18 6.11 14.87
CA VAL A 23 0.25 6.29 15.14
C VAL A 23 0.49 7.29 16.28
N GLU A 24 -0.32 8.35 16.38
CA GLU A 24 -0.18 9.35 17.43
C GLU A 24 -0.47 8.72 18.80
N GLN A 25 -1.42 7.80 18.88
CA GLN A 25 -1.69 7.04 20.10
C GLN A 25 -0.52 6.13 20.51
N TYR A 26 0.22 5.56 19.56
CA TYR A 26 1.44 4.81 19.85
C TYR A 26 2.54 5.71 20.40
N LEU A 27 2.76 6.87 19.76
CA LEU A 27 3.74 7.86 20.20
C LEU A 27 3.42 8.40 21.60
N LEU A 28 2.16 8.70 21.89
CA LEU A 28 1.71 9.16 23.22
C LEU A 28 1.94 8.11 24.32
N ARG A 29 1.93 6.83 23.97
CA ARG A 29 2.24 5.70 24.87
C ARG A 29 3.74 5.38 24.92
N GLN A 30 4.58 6.24 24.32
CA GLN A 30 6.03 6.06 24.20
C GLN A 30 6.41 4.71 23.57
N ARG A 31 5.59 4.23 22.65
CA ARG A 31 5.88 3.02 21.85
C ARG A 31 6.63 3.42 20.59
N LEU A 32 7.46 2.50 20.11
CA LEU A 32 8.23 2.66 18.88
C LEU A 32 7.32 2.58 17.64
N VAL A 33 7.70 3.28 16.57
CA VAL A 33 7.00 3.23 15.27
C VAL A 33 7.06 1.81 14.69
N GLU A 34 8.17 1.10 14.88
CA GLU A 34 8.32 -0.29 14.49
C GLU A 34 7.28 -1.18 15.18
N ALA A 35 6.97 -0.89 16.45
CA ALA A 35 5.93 -1.63 17.18
C ALA A 35 4.52 -1.34 16.65
N PHE A 36 4.28 -0.16 16.08
CA PHE A 36 3.04 0.13 15.35
C PHE A 36 2.96 -0.72 14.09
N ILE A 37 4.01 -0.75 13.26
CA ILE A 37 4.03 -1.47 11.98
C ILE A 37 3.80 -2.98 12.19
N GLN A 38 4.43 -3.57 13.22
CA GLN A 38 4.37 -5.01 13.45
C GLN A 38 3.09 -5.49 14.16
N ALA A 39 2.27 -4.59 14.71
CA ALA A 39 1.07 -4.96 15.45
C ALA A 39 0.03 -5.67 14.55
N ASP A 40 -0.55 -6.77 15.03
CA ASP A 40 -1.62 -7.53 14.35
C ASP A 40 -2.96 -6.78 14.35
N SER A 41 -3.20 -5.98 15.39
CA SER A 41 -4.33 -5.08 15.47
C SER A 41 -3.89 -3.79 16.15
N VAL A 42 -4.37 -2.68 15.60
CA VAL A 42 -4.21 -1.36 16.20
C VAL A 42 -5.55 -0.92 16.75
N ALA A 43 -5.65 -0.92 18.07
CA ALA A 43 -6.79 -0.33 18.75
C ALA A 43 -6.88 1.15 18.38
N VAL A 44 -8.00 1.54 17.77
CA VAL A 44 -8.39 2.95 17.71
C VAL A 44 -8.73 3.36 19.12
N ALA A 45 -8.34 4.59 19.48
CA ALA A 45 -8.77 5.21 20.72
C ALA A 45 -10.30 5.03 20.89
N ASP A 46 -10.73 4.48 22.02
CA ASP A 46 -12.13 4.64 22.43
C ASP A 46 -12.43 6.14 22.50
N ALA A 47 -13.67 6.53 22.21
CA ALA A 47 -14.14 7.91 22.32
C ALA A 47 -13.93 8.54 23.72
N GLU A 48 -13.52 7.76 24.71
CA GLU A 48 -13.20 8.15 26.08
C GLU A 48 -11.72 8.52 26.32
N GLN A 49 -10.81 8.35 25.35
CA GLN A 49 -9.44 8.85 25.53
C GLN A 49 -9.43 10.39 25.54
N LEU A 50 -9.00 10.94 26.68
CA LEU A 50 -8.78 12.38 26.83
C LEU A 50 -7.88 12.89 25.69
N PRO A 51 -8.22 14.04 25.08
CA PRO A 51 -7.36 14.64 24.07
C PRO A 51 -5.97 14.91 24.65
N PRO A 52 -4.90 14.80 23.84
CA PRO A 52 -3.55 15.04 24.31
C PRO A 52 -3.43 16.47 24.82
N SER A 53 -2.68 16.63 25.92
CA SER A 53 -2.37 17.95 26.45
C SER A 53 -1.48 18.74 25.49
N GLU A 54 -1.52 20.07 25.60
CA GLU A 54 -0.68 20.98 24.80
C GLU A 54 0.82 20.63 24.91
N SER A 55 1.27 20.19 26.08
CA SER A 55 2.64 19.73 26.30
C SER A 55 2.95 18.47 25.49
N GLN A 56 2.06 17.47 25.52
CA GLN A 56 2.22 16.24 24.73
C GLN A 56 2.20 16.52 23.23
N ILE A 57 1.34 17.43 22.78
CA ILE A 57 1.30 17.85 21.37
C ILE A 57 2.67 18.40 20.96
N ARG A 58 3.18 19.41 21.68
CA ARG A 58 4.44 20.09 21.33
C ARG A 58 5.70 19.23 21.47
N THR A 59 5.72 18.33 22.45
CA THR A 59 6.94 17.59 22.79
C THR A 59 6.98 16.17 22.23
N ILE A 60 5.82 15.56 21.97
CA ILE A 60 5.73 14.17 21.50
C ILE A 60 5.18 14.08 20.08
N LEU A 61 4.14 14.84 19.74
CA LEU A 61 3.46 14.65 18.45
C LEU A 61 4.02 15.54 17.34
N GLU A 62 4.06 16.86 17.54
CA GLU A 62 4.53 17.83 16.54
C GLU A 62 5.92 17.52 15.95
N PRO A 63 6.92 17.09 16.75
CA PRO A 63 8.24 16.77 16.19
C PRO A 63 8.24 15.61 15.20
N TRP A 64 7.26 14.71 15.31
CA TRP A 64 7.16 13.51 14.50
C TRP A 64 6.07 13.61 13.43
N ARG A 65 5.07 14.48 13.61
CA ARG A 65 3.83 14.51 12.82
C ARG A 65 3.53 15.93 12.35
N SER A 66 4.07 16.28 11.19
CA SER A 66 3.69 17.52 10.49
C SER A 66 2.21 17.52 10.13
N GLN A 67 1.59 18.69 9.98
CA GLN A 67 0.18 18.78 9.60
C GLN A 67 -0.12 18.06 8.28
N LYS A 68 0.79 18.11 7.31
CA LYS A 68 0.66 17.39 6.03
C LYS A 68 0.68 15.87 6.22
N LEU A 69 1.60 15.32 7.03
CA LEU A 69 1.62 13.88 7.34
C LEU A 69 0.34 13.42 8.03
N ARG A 70 -0.22 14.27 8.89
CA ARG A 70 -1.48 13.97 9.57
C ARG A 70 -2.67 13.94 8.61
N GLN A 71 -2.70 14.85 7.64
CA GLN A 71 -3.72 14.84 6.57
C GLN A 71 -3.57 13.60 5.67
N LEU A 72 -2.33 13.26 5.28
CA LEU A 72 -2.04 12.02 4.52
C LEU A 72 -2.54 10.79 5.27
N ALA A 73 -2.20 10.66 6.55
CA ALA A 73 -2.65 9.55 7.38
C ALA A 73 -4.17 9.48 7.53
N GLN A 74 -4.84 10.61 7.71
CA GLN A 74 -6.30 10.66 7.80
C GLN A 74 -6.95 10.18 6.50
N LYS A 75 -6.44 10.63 5.35
CA LYS A 75 -6.92 10.18 4.03
C LYS A 75 -6.68 8.68 3.85
N HIS A 76 -5.50 8.21 4.21
CA HIS A 76 -5.16 6.80 4.12
C HIS A 76 -6.12 5.91 4.92
N LEU A 77 -6.47 6.32 6.15
CA LEU A 77 -7.43 5.62 7.00
C LEU A 77 -8.87 5.69 6.46
N ALA A 78 -9.26 6.79 5.83
CA ALA A 78 -10.62 7.00 5.34
C ALA A 78 -10.97 6.07 4.16
N TYR A 79 -10.00 5.71 3.33
CA TYR A 79 -10.17 4.73 2.25
C TYR A 79 -10.14 3.28 2.75
N GLY A 80 -9.69 3.06 3.99
CA GLY A 80 -9.87 1.81 4.72
C GLY A 80 -9.27 0.59 4.02
N GLU A 81 -10.03 -0.50 3.99
CA GLU A 81 -9.58 -1.82 3.51
C GLU A 81 -9.38 -1.91 2.00
N HIS A 82 -9.97 -1.01 1.23
CA HIS A 82 -10.03 -1.09 -0.23
C HIS A 82 -8.83 -0.44 -0.93
N GLY A 83 -8.06 0.41 -0.23
CA GLY A 83 -6.99 1.19 -0.85
C GLY A 83 -7.53 2.33 -1.74
N PRO A 84 -6.64 3.07 -2.43
CA PRO A 84 -7.06 4.03 -3.46
C PRO A 84 -7.69 3.31 -4.67
N GLU A 85 -8.58 3.98 -5.41
CA GLU A 85 -9.28 3.37 -6.56
C GLU A 85 -8.28 3.02 -7.68
N GLY A 86 -7.15 3.74 -7.74
CA GLY A 86 -5.99 3.47 -8.59
C GLY A 86 -4.98 2.43 -8.10
N ASP A 87 -5.16 1.90 -6.89
CA ASP A 87 -4.37 0.83 -6.26
C ASP A 87 -2.85 1.03 -6.05
N PHE A 88 -2.23 2.13 -6.53
CA PHE A 88 -0.81 2.43 -6.34
C PHE A 88 -0.54 3.69 -5.52
N TYR A 89 0.48 3.62 -4.68
CA TYR A 89 1.18 4.80 -4.17
C TYR A 89 2.36 5.11 -5.07
N PHE A 90 2.62 6.39 -5.32
CA PHE A 90 3.86 6.87 -5.93
C PHE A 90 4.75 7.42 -4.83
N LEU A 91 5.98 6.93 -4.72
CA LEU A 91 6.97 7.41 -3.78
C LEU A 91 8.20 7.89 -4.52
N ARG A 92 8.43 9.20 -4.53
CA ARG A 92 9.65 9.77 -5.06
C ARG A 92 10.72 9.79 -3.97
N THR A 93 11.86 9.17 -4.29
CA THR A 93 13.04 9.12 -3.41
C THR A 93 14.24 9.86 -3.98
N HIS A 94 14.16 10.34 -5.22
CA HIS A 94 15.23 11.10 -5.88
C HIS A 94 14.77 12.50 -6.30
N TYR A 95 15.48 13.54 -5.85
CA TYR A 95 15.10 14.95 -6.06
C TYR A 95 16.20 15.80 -6.73
N ALA A 96 17.36 15.21 -7.07
CA ALA A 96 18.52 15.97 -7.56
C ALA A 96 18.45 16.34 -9.06
N GLY A 97 17.56 15.74 -9.85
CA GLY A 97 17.45 16.01 -11.29
C GLY A 97 16.68 17.28 -11.69
N GLY A 98 16.09 18.00 -10.72
CA GLY A 98 15.47 19.31 -10.96
C GLY A 98 14.28 19.28 -11.93
N ALA A 99 14.13 20.34 -12.72
CA ALA A 99 12.92 20.58 -13.52
C ALA A 99 12.64 19.53 -14.61
N GLU A 100 13.66 18.84 -15.11
CA GLU A 100 13.49 17.77 -16.10
C GLU A 100 12.83 16.55 -15.47
N ASP A 101 13.32 16.10 -14.32
CA ASP A 101 12.72 15.02 -13.53
C ASP A 101 11.31 15.39 -13.06
N ASP A 102 11.10 16.63 -12.64
CA ASP A 102 9.77 17.11 -12.23
C ASP A 102 8.76 17.03 -13.39
N ALA A 103 9.18 17.44 -14.60
CA ALA A 103 8.34 17.32 -15.80
C ALA A 103 8.08 15.86 -16.17
N LYS A 104 9.08 14.99 -16.00
CA LYS A 104 8.97 13.55 -16.27
C LYS A 104 7.99 12.87 -15.32
N LEU A 105 8.08 13.15 -14.02
CA LEU A 105 7.14 12.65 -13.03
C LEU A 105 5.71 13.09 -13.34
N ARG A 106 5.50 14.36 -13.71
CA ARG A 106 4.16 14.81 -14.13
C ARG A 106 3.66 14.09 -15.36
N ALA A 107 4.51 13.91 -16.37
CA ALA A 107 4.14 13.15 -17.56
C ALA A 107 3.73 11.69 -17.25
N TRP A 108 4.33 11.05 -16.25
CA TRP A 108 3.92 9.72 -15.79
C TRP A 108 2.60 9.72 -15.00
N LEU A 109 2.34 10.79 -14.24
CA LEU A 109 1.08 10.97 -13.51
C LEU A 109 -0.08 11.38 -14.43
N ASP A 110 0.22 12.00 -15.57
CA ASP A 110 -0.74 12.45 -16.58
C ASP A 110 -1.03 11.38 -17.66
N LEU A 111 -0.60 10.11 -17.49
CA LEU A 111 -0.92 9.05 -18.45
C LEU A 111 -2.45 8.81 -18.47
N ASP A 112 -3.08 8.93 -19.64
CA ASP A 112 -4.55 9.09 -19.78
C ASP A 112 -5.43 8.02 -19.10
N GLU A 113 -6.60 8.45 -18.60
CA GLU A 113 -7.65 7.66 -17.91
C GLU A 113 -8.35 6.60 -18.80
N GLU A 114 -8.16 6.62 -20.14
CA GLU A 114 -8.95 5.80 -21.06
C GLU A 114 -8.64 4.29 -20.99
N GLU A 115 -7.59 3.85 -20.29
CA GLU A 115 -7.18 2.44 -20.22
C GLU A 115 -6.90 1.92 -18.79
N PHE A 116 -7.98 1.69 -18.02
CA PHE A 116 -8.09 0.71 -16.92
C PHE A 116 -7.14 0.81 -15.70
N ILE A 117 -6.27 1.83 -15.62
CA ILE A 117 -5.75 2.35 -14.36
C ILE A 117 -6.40 3.71 -14.14
N GLU A 118 -7.12 3.84 -13.03
CA GLU A 118 -7.42 5.15 -12.50
C GLU A 118 -6.10 5.67 -11.91
N LEU A 119 -5.38 6.50 -12.64
CA LEU A 119 -4.28 7.24 -12.02
C LEU A 119 -4.85 8.15 -10.92
N PRO A 120 -3.99 8.64 -10.01
CA PRO A 120 -4.47 9.47 -8.92
C PRO A 120 -5.29 10.63 -9.46
N ARG A 121 -6.60 10.60 -9.23
CA ARG A 121 -7.49 11.71 -9.59
C ARG A 121 -7.01 12.97 -8.87
N GLU A 122 -7.44 14.15 -9.29
CA GLU A 122 -7.05 15.42 -8.64
C GLU A 122 -7.31 15.41 -7.11
N ASP A 123 -8.29 14.63 -6.63
CA ASP A 123 -8.61 14.46 -5.21
C ASP A 123 -7.80 13.35 -4.49
N GLU A 124 -7.02 12.55 -5.23
CA GLU A 124 -6.12 11.50 -4.75
C GLU A 124 -4.66 11.96 -4.56
N TRP A 125 -4.41 13.27 -4.48
CA TRP A 125 -3.08 13.86 -4.20
C TRP A 125 -2.28 13.17 -3.07
N TRP A 126 -2.98 12.53 -2.14
CA TRP A 126 -2.44 11.85 -0.96
C TRP A 126 -1.76 10.51 -1.26
N VAL A 127 -1.88 9.97 -2.48
CA VAL A 127 -1.12 8.77 -2.91
C VAL A 127 0.18 9.10 -3.64
N VAL A 128 0.40 10.38 -3.99
CA VAL A 128 1.63 10.88 -4.61
C VAL A 128 2.54 11.50 -3.53
N LEU A 129 3.52 10.72 -3.09
CA LEU A 129 4.49 11.06 -2.06
C LEU A 129 5.74 11.72 -2.71
N ASP A 130 5.55 12.96 -3.17
CA ASP A 130 6.54 13.81 -3.85
C ASP A 130 6.78 15.12 -3.06
N ASP A 131 7.33 15.00 -1.85
CA ASP A 131 7.72 16.14 -1.03
C ASP A 131 9.11 15.89 -0.48
N ALA A 132 10.11 16.56 -1.06
CA ALA A 132 11.50 16.42 -0.67
C ALA A 132 11.70 16.67 0.83
N ALA A 133 10.97 17.60 1.45
CA ALA A 133 11.12 17.89 2.88
C ALA A 133 10.68 16.73 3.79
N MET A 134 9.97 15.73 3.24
CA MET A 134 9.46 14.58 3.99
C MET A 134 10.02 13.24 3.51
N PHE A 135 10.27 13.11 2.21
CA PHE A 135 10.58 11.84 1.56
C PHE A 135 11.97 11.81 0.91
N ASP A 136 12.75 12.89 1.00
CA ASP A 136 14.20 12.83 0.78
C ASP A 136 14.88 12.26 2.04
N LEU A 137 15.04 10.93 2.06
CA LEU A 137 15.57 10.19 3.21
C LEU A 137 17.08 9.94 3.11
N GLY A 138 17.76 10.65 2.19
CA GLY A 138 19.20 10.59 1.96
C GLY A 138 19.64 9.52 0.96
N ASP A 139 20.96 9.48 0.71
CA ASP A 139 21.61 8.74 -0.39
C ASP A 139 21.62 7.20 -0.25
N ASN A 140 20.73 6.61 0.55
CA ASN A 140 20.55 5.16 0.62
C ASN A 140 19.72 4.69 -0.58
N GLU A 141 20.26 4.88 -1.78
CA GLU A 141 19.63 4.47 -3.05
C GLU A 141 19.16 3.00 -2.93
N GLY A 142 17.85 2.78 -3.14
CA GLY A 142 17.22 1.46 -3.07
C GLY A 142 16.54 1.11 -1.73
N ASP A 143 16.76 1.85 -0.64
CA ASP A 143 16.09 1.59 0.65
C ASP A 143 14.82 2.43 0.82
N TRP A 144 13.85 2.23 -0.08
CA TRP A 144 12.57 2.92 -0.05
C TRP A 144 11.79 2.67 1.26
N GLN A 145 12.09 1.58 1.98
CA GLN A 145 11.42 1.20 3.23
C GLN A 145 11.63 2.22 4.35
N GLN A 146 12.64 3.10 4.23
CA GLN A 146 12.83 4.19 5.19
C GLN A 146 11.62 5.12 5.28
N VAL A 147 10.78 5.19 4.23
CA VAL A 147 9.52 5.94 4.24
C VAL A 147 8.64 5.56 5.43
N TYR A 148 8.69 4.32 5.91
CA TYR A 148 7.90 3.85 7.03
C TYR A 148 8.28 4.50 8.37
N ARG A 149 9.48 5.08 8.49
CA ARG A 149 9.85 5.85 9.69
C ARG A 149 9.12 7.18 9.76
N VAL A 150 8.85 7.79 8.62
CA VAL A 150 8.19 9.10 8.49
C VAL A 150 6.68 8.94 8.36
N PHE A 151 6.26 7.97 7.53
CA PHE A 151 4.87 7.69 7.20
C PHE A 151 4.55 6.19 7.39
N PRO A 152 4.52 5.69 8.64
CA PRO A 152 4.28 4.29 8.95
C PRO A 152 2.90 3.77 8.55
N GLU A 153 1.93 4.66 8.39
CA GLU A 153 0.60 4.29 7.89
C GLU A 153 0.68 3.64 6.51
N LEU A 154 1.65 4.04 5.67
CA LEU A 154 1.88 3.43 4.36
C LEU A 154 2.25 1.94 4.44
N ALA A 155 2.91 1.51 5.53
CA ALA A 155 3.22 0.09 5.76
C ALA A 155 1.98 -0.67 6.22
N ALA A 156 1.15 -0.02 7.03
CA ALA A 156 0.11 -0.68 7.78
C ALA A 156 -1.23 0.06 7.59
N PRO A 157 -1.81 -0.03 6.39
CA PRO A 157 -2.94 0.80 5.96
C PRO A 157 -4.24 0.46 6.70
N ARG A 158 -4.33 -0.76 7.23
CA ARG A 158 -5.50 -1.29 7.94
C ARG A 158 -5.31 -1.20 9.45
N LEU A 159 -6.41 -1.23 10.20
CA LEU A 159 -6.35 -1.35 11.67
C LEU A 159 -6.23 -2.82 12.09
N GLU A 160 -6.90 -3.72 11.39
CA GLU A 160 -6.74 -5.17 11.50
C GLU A 160 -5.76 -5.67 10.43
N ARG A 161 -4.69 -6.33 10.87
CA ARG A 161 -3.49 -6.63 10.05
C ARG A 161 -3.03 -8.08 10.17
N SER A 162 -3.82 -8.91 10.86
CA SER A 162 -3.54 -10.33 11.00
C SER A 162 -3.92 -11.06 9.72
N ILE A 163 -2.93 -11.44 8.91
CA ILE A 163 -3.14 -12.10 7.63
C ILE A 163 -3.89 -13.44 7.79
N ALA A 164 -3.70 -14.12 8.93
CA ALA A 164 -4.32 -15.40 9.22
C ALA A 164 -5.70 -15.29 9.92
N GLU A 165 -5.97 -14.20 10.65
CA GLU A 165 -7.19 -14.06 11.46
C GLU A 165 -8.24 -13.15 10.81
N VAL A 166 -7.86 -12.35 9.82
CA VAL A 166 -8.81 -11.59 9.00
C VAL A 166 -9.55 -12.58 8.09
N GLY A 167 -10.69 -13.08 8.58
CA GLY A 167 -11.50 -14.08 7.89
C GLY A 167 -11.95 -13.65 6.48
N SER A 168 -11.97 -12.35 6.18
CA SER A 168 -12.22 -11.82 4.84
C SER A 168 -11.05 -12.11 3.88
N ASP A 169 -9.80 -11.95 4.29
CA ASP A 169 -8.63 -12.21 3.44
C ASP A 169 -8.55 -13.71 3.10
N LEU A 170 -8.73 -14.61 4.08
CA LEU A 170 -8.80 -16.06 3.82
C LEU A 170 -10.01 -16.44 2.95
N TYR A 171 -11.15 -15.76 3.11
CA TYR A 171 -12.31 -15.96 2.24
C TYR A 171 -12.01 -15.56 0.79
N TYR A 172 -11.41 -14.39 0.56
CA TYR A 172 -11.03 -13.93 -0.77
C TYR A 172 -9.96 -14.81 -1.40
N ILE A 173 -8.94 -15.20 -0.62
CA ILE A 173 -7.95 -16.21 -1.02
C ILE A 173 -8.71 -17.45 -1.52
N ARG A 174 -9.54 -18.08 -0.69
CA ARG A 174 -10.30 -19.29 -1.07
C ARG A 174 -11.17 -19.11 -2.31
N LYS A 175 -11.84 -17.98 -2.43
CA LYS A 175 -12.69 -17.65 -3.58
C LYS A 175 -11.87 -17.51 -4.87
N ARG A 176 -10.69 -16.89 -4.80
CA ARG A 176 -9.81 -16.64 -5.95
C ARG A 176 -8.92 -17.83 -6.29
N LEU A 177 -8.58 -18.67 -5.32
CA LEU A 177 -7.77 -19.88 -5.51
C LEU A 177 -8.25 -20.71 -6.70
N LYS A 178 -9.57 -20.95 -6.83
CA LYS A 178 -10.17 -21.72 -7.95
C LYS A 178 -9.80 -21.17 -9.34
N TRP A 179 -9.57 -19.87 -9.44
CA TRP A 179 -9.20 -19.19 -10.69
C TRP A 179 -7.69 -19.15 -10.91
N LEU A 180 -6.91 -19.07 -9.83
CA LEU A 180 -5.46 -18.84 -9.89
C LEU A 180 -4.65 -20.12 -9.97
N VAL A 181 -5.09 -21.18 -9.28
CA VAL A 181 -4.40 -22.46 -9.28
C VAL A 181 -4.82 -23.27 -10.54
N PRO A 182 -3.86 -23.89 -11.27
CA PRO A 182 -4.18 -24.74 -12.42
C PRO A 182 -5.12 -25.90 -12.06
N GLU A 183 -5.91 -26.36 -13.02
CA GLU A 183 -6.67 -27.60 -12.87
C GLU A 183 -5.73 -28.81 -12.97
N GLY A 184 -6.08 -29.93 -12.30
CA GLY A 184 -5.28 -31.17 -12.32
C GLY A 184 -4.46 -31.38 -11.05
N GLU A 185 -3.14 -31.47 -11.17
CA GLU A 185 -2.19 -31.72 -10.07
C GLU A 185 -1.29 -30.48 -9.83
N PRO A 186 -1.74 -29.50 -9.01
CA PRO A 186 -0.99 -28.27 -8.81
C PRO A 186 0.24 -28.52 -7.94
N GLN A 187 1.36 -27.92 -8.35
CA GLN A 187 2.64 -27.95 -7.64
C GLN A 187 2.63 -26.98 -6.46
N GLU A 188 3.58 -27.12 -5.52
CA GLU A 188 3.68 -26.21 -4.37
C GLU A 188 3.80 -24.74 -4.77
N GLU A 189 4.50 -24.46 -5.87
CA GLU A 189 4.64 -23.12 -6.45
C GLU A 189 3.31 -22.54 -6.93
N ASP A 190 2.36 -23.38 -7.38
CA ASP A 190 1.00 -22.95 -7.75
C ASP A 190 0.23 -22.40 -6.57
N TRP A 191 0.34 -23.08 -5.44
CA TRP A 191 -0.29 -22.64 -4.20
C TRP A 191 0.38 -21.41 -3.62
N ALA A 192 1.72 -21.38 -3.61
CA ALA A 192 2.48 -20.25 -3.12
C ALA A 192 2.19 -18.99 -3.95
N GLU A 193 2.10 -19.12 -5.27
CA GLU A 193 1.76 -18.00 -6.16
C GLU A 193 0.34 -17.51 -5.93
N ALA A 194 -0.62 -18.41 -5.80
CA ALA A 194 -1.99 -18.01 -5.55
C ALA A 194 -2.14 -17.29 -4.18
N VAL A 195 -1.40 -17.73 -3.15
CA VAL A 195 -1.31 -16.99 -1.87
C VAL A 195 -0.70 -15.60 -2.08
N ARG A 196 0.46 -15.51 -2.76
CA ARG A 196 1.13 -14.24 -3.03
C ARG A 196 0.24 -13.24 -3.73
N GLN A 197 -0.48 -13.67 -4.76
CA GLN A 197 -1.42 -12.82 -5.51
C GLN A 197 -2.59 -12.31 -4.68
N ASN A 198 -2.84 -12.90 -3.51
CA ASN A 198 -3.93 -12.49 -2.64
C ASN A 198 -3.49 -11.63 -1.44
N VAL A 199 -2.30 -11.87 -0.89
CA VAL A 199 -1.83 -11.13 0.29
C VAL A 199 -1.49 -9.66 0.02
N HIS A 200 -1.29 -9.26 -1.25
CA HIS A 200 -1.03 -7.87 -1.64
C HIS A 200 -2.20 -7.17 -2.33
N ILE A 201 -3.38 -7.81 -2.41
CA ILE A 201 -4.58 -7.16 -2.98
C ILE A 201 -4.99 -5.98 -2.08
N TRP A 202 -5.65 -4.98 -2.69
CA TRP A 202 -6.33 -3.85 -2.04
C TRP A 202 -5.36 -2.77 -1.53
N GLY A 203 -4.72 -2.06 -2.46
CA GLY A 203 -3.93 -0.86 -2.13
C GLY A 203 -2.54 -1.07 -1.52
N ASN A 204 -2.00 -2.29 -1.50
CA ASN A 204 -0.65 -2.54 -0.98
C ASN A 204 0.46 -2.48 -2.04
N ARG A 205 0.24 -1.72 -3.13
CA ARG A 205 1.21 -1.55 -4.21
C ARG A 205 1.91 -0.20 -4.11
N LEU A 206 3.19 -0.19 -4.39
CA LEU A 206 4.03 1.00 -4.32
C LEU A 206 4.89 1.08 -5.57
N LEU A 207 4.81 2.22 -6.25
CA LEU A 207 5.70 2.63 -7.32
C LEU A 207 6.78 3.53 -6.72
N VAL A 208 8.03 3.08 -6.79
CA VAL A 208 9.20 3.82 -6.31
C VAL A 208 9.81 4.56 -7.50
N VAL A 209 9.80 5.88 -7.40
CA VAL A 209 10.42 6.81 -8.35
C VAL A 209 11.78 7.21 -7.80
N ASP A 210 12.75 6.35 -8.05
CA ASP A 210 14.14 6.56 -7.68
C ASP A 210 14.95 7.12 -8.86
N ARG A 211 16.25 7.28 -8.64
CA ARG A 211 17.17 7.74 -9.68
C ARG A 211 17.15 6.86 -10.93
N VAL A 212 17.09 5.54 -10.75
CA VAL A 212 17.05 4.58 -11.87
C VAL A 212 15.80 4.80 -12.70
N ALA A 213 14.64 5.05 -12.08
CA ALA A 213 13.41 5.36 -12.82
C ALA A 213 13.57 6.61 -13.72
N PHE A 214 14.20 7.67 -13.21
CA PHE A 214 14.48 8.87 -14.02
C PHE A 214 15.48 8.60 -15.14
N GLU A 215 16.47 7.74 -14.92
CA GLU A 215 17.50 7.40 -15.92
C GLU A 215 16.99 6.41 -17.00
N THR A 216 16.06 5.50 -16.67
CA THR A 216 15.73 4.35 -17.54
C THR A 216 14.26 4.18 -17.87
N ASP A 217 13.37 5.03 -17.34
CA ASP A 217 11.90 4.87 -17.43
C ASP A 217 11.34 3.63 -16.71
N ASP A 218 12.16 2.93 -15.94
CA ASP A 218 11.76 1.76 -15.15
C ASP A 218 11.50 2.13 -13.68
N LEU A 219 10.21 2.30 -13.36
CA LEU A 219 9.71 2.51 -12.01
C LEU A 219 9.96 1.26 -11.17
N GLY A 220 10.39 1.44 -9.92
CA GLY A 220 10.41 0.35 -8.95
C GLY A 220 8.97 -0.07 -8.64
N LEU A 221 8.66 -1.36 -8.70
CA LEU A 221 7.33 -1.90 -8.42
C LEU A 221 7.41 -2.83 -7.22
N VAL A 222 6.68 -2.50 -6.16
CA VAL A 222 6.68 -3.27 -4.91
C VAL A 222 5.26 -3.68 -4.56
N PHE A 223 5.07 -4.99 -4.39
CA PHE A 223 3.88 -5.61 -3.82
C PHE A 223 4.12 -5.90 -2.35
N ARG A 224 3.22 -5.44 -1.50
CA ARG A 224 3.38 -5.50 -0.06
C ARG A 224 2.19 -6.20 0.60
N ASP A 225 2.37 -6.76 1.78
CA ASP A 225 1.25 -7.22 2.58
C ASP A 225 0.65 -6.08 3.43
N VAL A 226 -0.37 -6.40 4.22
CA VAL A 226 -1.04 -5.47 5.14
C VAL A 226 -0.17 -4.94 6.30
N LYS A 227 1.07 -5.42 6.41
CA LYS A 227 2.09 -4.96 7.36
C LYS A 227 3.29 -4.32 6.66
N GLY A 228 3.23 -4.15 5.34
CA GLY A 228 4.26 -3.50 4.54
C GLY A 228 5.46 -4.38 4.26
N ASN A 229 5.41 -5.68 4.58
CA ASN A 229 6.43 -6.64 4.19
C ASN A 229 6.41 -6.81 2.67
N VAL A 230 7.59 -6.92 2.06
CA VAL A 230 7.72 -7.17 0.63
C VAL A 230 7.23 -8.58 0.33
N VAL A 231 6.13 -8.66 -0.41
CA VAL A 231 5.66 -9.91 -1.03
C VAL A 231 6.51 -10.20 -2.24
N ARG A 232 6.73 -9.17 -3.06
CA ARG A 232 7.53 -9.22 -4.26
C ARG A 232 7.91 -7.82 -4.74
N GLU A 233 9.08 -7.68 -5.35
CA GLU A 233 9.53 -6.42 -5.93
C GLU A 233 10.24 -6.61 -7.26
N GLY A 234 10.23 -5.57 -8.09
CA GLY A 234 10.84 -5.58 -9.41
C GLY A 234 10.79 -4.20 -10.06
N ARG A 235 10.74 -4.18 -11.39
CA ARG A 235 10.68 -2.95 -12.19
C ARG A 235 9.55 -3.05 -13.22
N VAL A 236 8.95 -1.91 -13.53
CA VAL A 236 7.92 -1.78 -14.57
C VAL A 236 8.17 -0.48 -15.33
N ARG A 237 7.98 -0.49 -16.65
CA ARG A 237 8.06 0.75 -17.43
C ARG A 237 6.81 1.58 -17.21
N ALA A 238 6.96 2.90 -17.18
CA ALA A 238 5.83 3.81 -16.98
C ALA A 238 4.70 3.59 -18.01
N ASP A 239 5.03 3.32 -19.28
CA ASP A 239 4.06 3.08 -20.36
C ASP A 239 3.35 1.72 -20.28
N GLU A 240 3.78 0.82 -19.40
CA GLU A 240 3.18 -0.50 -19.21
C GLU A 240 2.41 -0.64 -17.90
N LEU A 241 2.30 0.44 -17.12
CA LEU A 241 1.50 0.42 -15.90
C LEU A 241 0.08 -0.07 -16.20
N ASN A 242 -0.55 0.42 -17.26
CA ASN A 242 -1.93 0.08 -17.67
C ASN A 242 -2.15 -1.43 -17.82
N GLU A 243 -1.15 -2.16 -18.27
CA GLU A 243 -1.25 -3.61 -18.46
C GLU A 243 -1.26 -4.37 -17.12
N LEU A 244 -0.66 -3.82 -16.06
CA LEU A 244 -0.53 -4.48 -14.76
C LEU A 244 -1.88 -4.81 -14.12
N ASN A 245 -2.88 -3.93 -14.25
CA ASN A 245 -4.23 -4.15 -13.72
C ASN A 245 -4.98 -5.25 -14.51
N LEU A 246 -4.74 -5.37 -15.82
CA LEU A 246 -5.35 -6.40 -16.65
C LEU A 246 -4.85 -7.80 -16.27
N TYR A 247 -3.55 -7.92 -15.98
CA TYR A 247 -2.94 -9.22 -15.68
C TYR A 247 -3.33 -9.80 -14.31
N GLN A 248 -3.78 -8.98 -13.37
CA GLN A 248 -4.20 -9.46 -12.04
C GLN A 248 -5.51 -10.25 -12.06
N ASN A 249 -6.34 -10.05 -13.09
CA ASN A 249 -7.64 -10.73 -13.22
C ASN A 249 -7.60 -11.93 -14.17
N VAL A 250 -6.44 -12.20 -14.79
CA VAL A 250 -6.27 -13.26 -15.78
C VAL A 250 -5.41 -14.39 -15.22
N LYS A 251 -5.93 -15.62 -15.31
CA LYS A 251 -5.23 -16.83 -14.85
C LYS A 251 -3.87 -16.96 -15.54
N GLY A 252 -2.81 -17.08 -14.75
CA GLY A 252 -1.45 -17.26 -15.26
C GLY A 252 -0.79 -16.00 -15.84
N ALA A 253 -1.55 -14.91 -16.04
CA ALA A 253 -1.02 -13.71 -16.69
C ALA A 253 0.11 -13.05 -15.91
N LEU A 254 0.05 -13.06 -14.58
CA LEU A 254 1.19 -12.60 -13.82
C LEU A 254 2.41 -13.52 -14.08
N ARG A 255 2.31 -14.85 -14.22
CA ARG A 255 3.48 -15.75 -14.37
C ARG A 255 4.32 -15.55 -15.64
N GLU A 256 3.69 -15.10 -16.72
CA GLU A 256 4.29 -15.11 -18.06
C GLU A 256 4.73 -13.73 -18.52
N THR A 257 4.52 -12.72 -17.70
CA THR A 257 4.80 -11.33 -18.01
C THR A 257 6.16 -10.90 -17.48
N ARG A 258 6.77 -9.94 -18.17
CA ARG A 258 8.15 -9.51 -17.89
C ARG A 258 8.36 -8.97 -16.46
N PHE A 259 7.33 -8.34 -15.89
CA PHE A 259 7.38 -7.83 -14.52
C PHE A 259 7.51 -8.94 -13.48
N TRP A 260 7.05 -10.15 -13.80
CA TRP A 260 7.07 -11.30 -12.88
C TRP A 260 8.28 -12.18 -13.05
N LEU A 261 8.72 -12.40 -14.28
CA LEU A 261 9.92 -13.20 -14.55
C LEU A 261 11.19 -12.61 -13.91
N ASN A 262 11.28 -11.28 -13.84
CA ASN A 262 12.45 -10.59 -13.31
C ASN A 262 12.26 -10.06 -11.88
N SER A 263 11.17 -10.44 -11.22
CA SER A 263 10.87 -9.97 -9.86
C SER A 263 11.49 -10.85 -8.79
N GLU A 264 11.82 -10.24 -7.65
CA GLU A 264 12.31 -10.92 -6.47
C GLU A 264 11.18 -11.17 -5.48
N VAL A 265 10.99 -12.43 -5.10
CA VAL A 265 10.03 -12.83 -4.06
C VAL A 265 10.65 -12.61 -2.68
N GLY A 266 9.93 -11.91 -1.80
CA GLY A 266 10.33 -11.73 -0.42
C GLY A 266 10.43 -13.05 0.34
N GLU A 267 11.40 -13.17 1.24
CA GLU A 267 11.78 -14.44 1.88
C GLU A 267 10.59 -15.18 2.53
N LYS A 268 9.72 -14.45 3.24
CA LYS A 268 8.53 -15.00 3.90
C LYS A 268 7.50 -15.63 2.93
N TYR A 269 7.55 -15.24 1.66
CA TYR A 269 6.58 -15.61 0.63
C TYR A 269 7.11 -16.60 -0.41
N ARG A 270 8.37 -17.03 -0.29
CA ARG A 270 8.92 -18.13 -1.08
C ARG A 270 8.27 -19.45 -0.66
N VAL A 271 8.37 -20.49 -1.50
CA VAL A 271 7.96 -21.84 -1.11
C VAL A 271 8.72 -22.25 0.16
N GLY A 272 7.98 -22.72 1.17
CA GLY A 272 8.53 -23.02 2.50
C GLY A 272 8.75 -21.81 3.42
N GLY A 273 8.53 -20.59 2.94
CA GLY A 273 8.53 -19.37 3.75
C GLY A 273 7.42 -19.37 4.80
N GLU A 274 7.57 -18.55 5.85
CA GLU A 274 6.65 -18.46 6.98
C GLU A 274 5.18 -18.32 6.55
N VAL A 275 4.87 -17.30 5.74
CA VAL A 275 3.49 -16.98 5.31
C VAL A 275 2.92 -18.09 4.42
N VAL A 276 3.74 -18.62 3.49
CA VAL A 276 3.30 -19.70 2.60
C VAL A 276 3.02 -20.97 3.39
N ARG A 277 3.87 -21.34 4.36
CA ARG A 277 3.65 -22.52 5.22
C ARG A 277 2.37 -22.42 6.04
N GLU A 278 2.01 -21.21 6.47
CA GLU A 278 0.80 -20.98 7.26
C GLU A 278 -0.47 -20.96 6.40
N LEU A 279 -0.47 -20.19 5.31
CA LEU A 279 -1.68 -19.95 4.52
C LEU A 279 -2.00 -21.06 3.52
N VAL A 280 -1.00 -21.73 2.93
CA VAL A 280 -1.26 -22.77 1.93
C VAL A 280 -2.10 -23.93 2.47
N PRO A 281 -1.84 -24.49 3.68
CA PRO A 281 -2.71 -25.50 4.27
C PRO A 281 -4.16 -25.01 4.46
N LEU A 282 -4.35 -23.77 4.93
CA LEU A 282 -5.67 -23.17 5.16
C LEU A 282 -6.44 -22.93 3.85
N ALA A 283 -5.70 -22.56 2.80
CA ALA A 283 -6.17 -22.43 1.44
C ALA A 283 -6.62 -23.79 0.86
N LYS A 284 -5.80 -24.83 1.02
CA LYS A 284 -6.08 -26.20 0.57
C LYS A 284 -7.28 -26.83 1.29
N ALA A 285 -7.44 -26.57 2.58
CA ALA A 285 -8.53 -27.14 3.39
C ALA A 285 -9.93 -26.75 2.89
N GLY A 286 -10.07 -25.61 2.21
CA GLY A 286 -11.34 -25.18 1.58
C GLY A 286 -11.40 -25.41 0.07
N TRP A 287 -10.41 -26.09 -0.51
CA TRP A 287 -10.33 -26.32 -1.96
C TRP A 287 -11.30 -27.43 -2.39
N GLY A 288 -12.18 -27.12 -3.34
CA GLY A 288 -13.19 -28.06 -3.86
C GLY A 288 -14.52 -28.05 -3.11
N GLU A 289 -14.64 -27.35 -1.97
CA GLU A 289 -15.93 -27.17 -1.30
C GLU A 289 -16.81 -26.14 -2.05
N PRO A 290 -18.14 -26.34 -2.13
CA PRO A 290 -19.08 -25.30 -2.54
C PRO A 290 -18.95 -24.12 -1.57
N ASN A 291 -19.01 -22.88 -2.07
CA ASN A 291 -18.95 -21.69 -1.22
C ASN A 291 -20.06 -21.79 -0.15
N HIS A 292 -19.72 -22.09 1.10
CA HIS A 292 -20.70 -22.07 2.18
C HIS A 292 -21.07 -20.61 2.46
N PRO A 293 -22.36 -20.24 2.44
CA PRO A 293 -22.78 -18.90 2.85
C PRO A 293 -22.66 -18.83 4.37
N ILE A 294 -21.56 -18.28 4.87
CA ILE A 294 -21.51 -17.77 6.24
C ILE A 294 -21.37 -16.26 6.12
N LEU A 295 -22.53 -15.61 6.03
CA LEU A 295 -22.91 -14.37 6.71
C LEU A 295 -24.32 -14.00 6.22
N GLY A 296 -25.31 -14.73 6.71
CA GLY A 296 -26.64 -14.14 6.88
C GLY A 296 -26.52 -13.09 7.98
N ARG A 297 -26.29 -11.83 7.60
CA ARG A 297 -26.58 -10.58 8.35
C ARG A 297 -26.05 -9.36 7.59
N TYR A 298 -26.48 -9.22 6.34
CA TYR A 298 -26.75 -7.92 5.75
C TYR A 298 -28.02 -8.08 4.91
N ASP A 299 -29.10 -8.48 5.61
CA ASP A 299 -30.43 -8.17 5.10
C ASP A 299 -30.54 -6.65 5.16
N ARG A 300 -30.78 -6.08 3.98
CA ARG A 300 -31.23 -4.70 3.80
C ARG A 300 -32.40 -4.50 4.77
N ALA A 301 -32.23 -3.54 5.68
CA ALA A 301 -33.40 -2.91 6.29
C ALA A 301 -34.07 -2.11 5.17
N ASP A 302 -35.34 -2.44 4.94
CA ASP A 302 -36.30 -1.64 4.18
C ASP A 302 -36.41 -0.20 4.73
#